data_AF-A0ABD6QRR8-F1
#
_entry.id   AF-A0ABD6QRR8-F1
#
_cell.length_a   1.000
_cell.length_b   1.000
_cell.length_c   1.000
_cell.angle_alpha   90.00
_cell.angle_beta   90.00
_cell.angle_gamma   90.00
#
_symmetry.space_group_name_H-M   'P 1'
#
loop_
_entity.id
_entity.type
_entity.pdbx_description
1 polymer ?
#
loop_
_entity_poly.entity_id
_entity_poly.type
_entity_poly.pdbx_seq_one_letter_code
_entity_poly.pdbx_strand_id
1 'polypeptide(L)'
;MTLAADRELGNREFAMEDISTGVHASGFGQVGDGRTFSFHIERQQLVIEVYRPRLSGPVPIEDDVVAMATRKLTDIDLSDERSLSATVRDAVADAQPVSRAGR
;
A
#
# COMPACT_ATOMS: atom_id res chain seq x y z
N MET A 1 19.02 -2.69 16.12
CA MET A 1 17.88 -1.98 15.51
C MET A 1 16.88 -3.02 15.06
N THR A 2 15.81 -3.21 15.82
CA THR A 2 14.71 -4.12 15.47
C THR A 2 13.44 -3.37 15.83
N LEU A 3 12.75 -2.85 14.82
CA LEU A 3 11.45 -2.21 15.01
C LEU A 3 10.42 -3.31 15.32
N ALA A 4 10.42 -3.76 16.57
CA ALA A 4 9.27 -4.37 17.21
C ALA A 4 8.40 -3.23 17.74
N ALA A 5 7.66 -2.58 16.85
CA ALA A 5 6.52 -1.73 17.21
C ALA A 5 5.21 -2.55 17.12
N ASP A 6 5.27 -3.82 17.52
CA ASP A 6 4.11 -4.62 17.85
C ASP A 6 3.60 -4.13 19.21
N ARG A 7 2.64 -3.18 19.24
CA ARG A 7 1.56 -3.15 20.27
C ARG A 7 0.59 -1.95 20.34
N GLU A 8 0.72 -0.89 19.56
CA GLU A 8 -0.28 0.22 19.62
C GLU A 8 -1.14 0.37 18.36
N LEU A 9 -1.32 -0.72 17.62
CA LEU A 9 -1.91 -0.74 16.27
C LEU A 9 -3.40 -1.16 16.26
N GLY A 10 -4.12 -0.92 17.37
CA GLY A 10 -5.57 -1.15 17.42
C GLY A 10 -6.30 0.04 16.81
N ASN A 11 -6.99 -0.17 15.68
CA ASN A 11 -7.92 0.78 15.07
C ASN A 11 -7.33 2.13 14.60
N ARG A 12 -6.08 2.17 14.11
CA ARG A 12 -5.63 3.37 13.40
C ARG A 12 -6.35 3.48 12.06
N GLU A 13 -6.94 4.63 11.76
CA GLU A 13 -7.41 4.96 10.43
C GLU A 13 -6.23 4.90 9.43
N PHE A 14 -6.51 4.73 8.13
CA PHE A 14 -5.51 4.73 7.05
C PHE A 14 -4.34 5.69 7.33
N ALA A 15 -3.12 5.17 7.31
CA ALA A 15 -1.91 5.91 7.65
C ALA A 15 -0.78 5.64 6.65
N MET A 16 -0.14 6.70 6.18
CA MET A 16 1.12 6.63 5.42
C MET A 16 2.29 6.60 6.42
N GLU A 17 3.22 5.65 6.27
CA GLU A 17 4.44 5.58 7.08
C GLU A 17 5.63 6.21 6.37
N ASP A 18 5.74 5.98 5.07
CA ASP A 18 6.76 6.58 4.20
C ASP A 18 6.13 6.95 2.85
N ILE A 19 6.52 8.12 2.33
CA ILE A 19 6.09 8.63 1.04
C ILE A 19 7.26 9.33 0.34
N SER A 20 7.55 8.86 -0.86
CA SER A 20 8.44 9.50 -1.81
C SER A 20 7.61 10.00 -2.99
N THR A 21 7.72 11.29 -3.30
CA THR A 21 7.01 11.95 -4.41
C THR A 21 7.84 11.94 -5.70
N GLY A 22 7.21 12.34 -6.82
CA GLY A 22 7.84 12.49 -8.13
C GLY A 22 7.54 11.34 -9.11
N VAL A 23 8.30 11.28 -10.21
CA VAL A 23 8.06 10.34 -11.33
C VAL A 23 8.23 8.86 -10.95
N HIS A 24 8.96 8.59 -9.86
CA HIS A 24 9.13 7.27 -9.26
C HIS A 24 8.51 7.21 -7.86
N ALA A 25 7.38 7.89 -7.68
CA ALA A 25 6.70 7.94 -6.40
C ALA A 25 6.45 6.53 -5.84
N SER A 26 6.71 6.37 -4.55
CA SER A 26 6.60 5.10 -3.85
C SER A 26 6.45 5.34 -2.37
N GLY A 27 6.00 4.32 -1.65
CA GLY A 27 5.83 4.41 -0.21
C GLY A 27 5.09 3.21 0.35
N PHE A 28 4.87 3.24 1.66
CA PHE A 28 4.15 2.20 2.37
C PHE A 28 3.40 2.76 3.58
N GLY A 29 2.44 1.99 4.05
CA GLY A 29 1.61 2.36 5.18
C GLY A 29 0.66 1.28 5.63
N GLN A 30 -0.36 1.67 6.38
CA GLN A 30 -1.33 0.79 7.02
C GLN A 30 -2.77 1.17 6.64
N VAL A 31 -3.59 0.16 6.37
CA VAL A 31 -5.01 0.35 5.99
C VAL A 31 -5.91 0.54 7.23
N GLY A 32 -5.47 0.03 8.38
CA GLY A 32 -6.14 0.17 9.67
C GLY A 32 -6.74 -1.11 10.25
N ASP A 33 -7.04 -2.09 9.41
CA ASP A 33 -7.45 -3.45 9.83
C ASP A 33 -6.27 -4.34 10.25
N GLY A 34 -5.12 -3.74 10.59
CA GLY A 34 -3.86 -4.46 10.81
C GLY A 34 -3.18 -4.96 9.52
N ARG A 35 -3.69 -4.56 8.35
CA ARG A 35 -3.07 -4.78 7.03
C ARG A 35 -2.14 -3.62 6.69
N THR A 36 -1.01 -3.95 6.10
CA THR A 36 -0.08 -2.99 5.48
C THR A 36 -0.31 -2.93 3.98
N PHE A 37 0.07 -1.82 3.37
CA PHE A 37 0.09 -1.66 1.92
C PHE A 37 1.40 -1.03 1.47
N SER A 38 1.80 -1.31 0.24
CA SER A 38 2.82 -0.56 -0.49
C SER A 38 2.22 0.06 -1.74
N PHE A 39 2.81 1.15 -2.19
CA PHE A 39 2.54 1.68 -3.51
C PHE A 39 3.82 2.05 -4.22
N HIS A 40 3.78 1.97 -5.55
CA HIS A 40 4.88 2.41 -6.40
C HIS A 40 4.37 2.77 -7.79
N ILE A 41 5.15 3.57 -8.51
CA ILE A 41 4.91 3.84 -9.92
C ILE A 41 5.60 2.79 -10.78
N GLU A 42 4.81 2.00 -11.51
CA GLU A 42 5.29 1.10 -12.55
C GLU A 42 4.65 1.47 -13.90
N ARG A 43 5.46 1.64 -14.95
CA ARG A 43 4.98 1.88 -16.33
C ARG A 43 3.91 2.99 -16.43
N GLN A 44 4.09 4.09 -15.69
CA GLN A 44 3.15 5.23 -15.61
C GLN A 44 1.79 4.88 -14.96
N GLN A 45 1.77 3.88 -14.11
CA GLN A 45 0.61 3.47 -13.33
C GLN A 45 0.98 3.45 -11.84
N LEU A 46 0.05 3.90 -11.00
CA LEU A 46 0.10 3.68 -9.56
C LEU A 46 -0.32 2.24 -9.30
N VAL A 47 0.60 1.45 -8.77
CA VAL A 47 0.34 0.09 -8.30
C VAL A 47 0.21 0.14 -6.79
N ILE A 48 -0.88 -0.42 -6.27
CA ILE A 48 -1.14 -0.60 -4.84
C ILE A 48 -1.16 -2.09 -4.55
N GLU A 49 -0.41 -2.52 -3.55
CA GLU A 49 -0.38 -3.89 -3.06
C GLU A 49 -0.72 -3.89 -1.58
N VAL A 50 -1.77 -4.62 -1.20
CA VAL A 50 -2.18 -4.77 0.19
C VAL A 50 -1.79 -6.15 0.68
N TYR A 51 -1.03 -6.20 1.77
CA TYR A 51 -0.51 -7.43 2.35
C TYR A 51 -1.43 -7.98 3.43
N ARG A 52 -1.38 -9.30 3.61
CA ARG A 52 -2.04 -9.97 4.72
C ARG A 52 -1.59 -9.43 6.08
N PRO A 53 -2.50 -9.38 7.07
CA PRO A 53 -2.10 -9.09 8.43
C PRO A 53 -1.18 -10.20 8.95
N ARG A 54 -0.14 -9.83 9.70
CA ARG A 54 0.84 -10.77 10.31
C ARG A 54 1.62 -11.60 9.29
N LEU A 55 2.44 -10.89 8.49
CA LEU A 55 3.50 -11.49 7.68
C LEU A 55 4.32 -12.43 8.58
N SER A 56 4.26 -13.73 8.33
CA SER A 56 4.92 -14.75 9.15
C SER A 56 6.39 -14.99 8.74
N GLY A 57 6.84 -14.35 7.65
CA GLY A 57 8.20 -14.43 7.15
C GLY A 57 8.93 -13.07 7.20
N PRO A 58 10.28 -13.06 7.21
CA PRO A 58 11.08 -11.84 7.25
C PRO A 58 11.02 -11.00 5.97
N VAL A 59 10.50 -11.57 4.87
CA VAL A 59 10.36 -10.91 3.57
C VAL A 59 8.94 -11.19 3.06
N PRO A 60 8.10 -10.16 2.84
CA PRO A 60 6.85 -10.32 2.12
C PRO A 60 7.15 -10.80 0.70
N ILE A 61 6.52 -11.89 0.28
CA ILE A 61 6.56 -12.35 -1.11
C ILE A 61 5.28 -11.92 -1.84
N GLU A 62 5.28 -11.94 -3.17
CA GLU A 62 4.10 -11.58 -3.97
C GLU A 62 2.84 -12.39 -3.58
N ASP A 63 3.00 -13.60 -3.05
CA ASP A 63 1.91 -14.45 -2.55
C ASP A 63 1.28 -13.95 -1.21
N ASP A 64 1.94 -13.02 -0.52
CA ASP A 64 1.39 -12.34 0.67
C ASP A 64 0.45 -11.17 0.32
N VAL A 65 0.38 -10.79 -0.96
CA VAL A 65 -0.56 -9.76 -1.46
C VAL A 65 -1.96 -10.36 -1.46
N VAL A 66 -2.87 -9.75 -0.70
CA VAL A 66 -4.27 -10.18 -0.57
C VAL A 66 -5.22 -9.34 -1.42
N ALA A 67 -4.82 -8.11 -1.75
CA ALA A 67 -5.56 -7.24 -2.65
C ALA A 67 -4.61 -6.35 -3.45
N MET A 68 -4.99 -6.03 -4.68
CA MET A 68 -4.20 -5.18 -5.57
C MET A 68 -5.10 -4.17 -6.26
N ALA A 69 -4.57 -2.96 -6.47
CA ALA A 69 -5.20 -1.94 -7.30
C ALA A 69 -4.17 -1.41 -8.30
N THR A 70 -4.62 -1.07 -9.49
CA THR A 70 -3.78 -0.37 -10.47
C THR A 70 -4.56 0.78 -11.06
N ARG A 71 -3.99 1.98 -10.97
CA ARG A 71 -4.63 3.20 -11.46
C ARG A 71 -3.69 3.94 -12.39
N LYS A 72 -4.22 4.46 -13.51
CA LYS A 72 -3.47 5.33 -14.41
C LYS A 72 -3.16 6.64 -13.70
N LEU A 73 -1.96 7.18 -13.92
CA LEU A 73 -1.51 8.46 -13.36
C LEU A 73 -2.04 9.69 -14.10
N THR A 74 -3.08 9.51 -14.90
CA THR A 74 -3.67 10.61 -15.66
C THR A 74 -4.39 11.53 -14.67
N ASP A 75 -4.05 12.81 -14.68
CA ASP A 75 -4.66 13.85 -13.82
C ASP A 75 -4.22 13.82 -12.34
N ILE A 76 -3.10 13.17 -12.00
CA ILE A 76 -2.57 13.16 -10.62
C ILE A 76 -1.26 13.94 -10.55
N ASP A 77 -1.17 14.90 -9.63
CA ASP A 77 0.09 15.58 -9.31
C ASP A 77 0.95 14.71 -8.38
N LEU A 78 1.94 14.02 -8.96
CA LEU A 78 2.88 13.18 -8.23
C LEU A 78 3.91 13.97 -7.42
N SER A 79 4.06 15.27 -7.68
CA SER A 79 5.02 16.12 -6.97
C SER A 79 4.44 16.63 -5.65
N ASP A 80 3.11 16.68 -5.56
CA ASP A 80 2.40 17.07 -4.36
C ASP A 80 2.08 15.85 -3.48
N GLU A 81 2.64 15.84 -2.27
CA GLU A 81 2.48 14.76 -1.30
C GLU A 81 1.01 14.57 -0.91
N ARG A 82 0.21 15.63 -0.82
CA ARG A 82 -1.20 15.56 -0.41
C ARG A 82 -2.06 14.94 -1.51
N SER A 83 -1.82 15.34 -2.75
CA SER A 83 -2.45 14.80 -3.95
C SER A 83 -2.16 13.30 -4.11
N LEU A 84 -0.89 12.91 -3.98
CA LEU A 84 -0.47 11.52 -3.99
C LEU A 84 -1.11 10.73 -2.83
N SER A 85 -1.13 11.30 -1.64
CA SER A 85 -1.70 10.64 -0.46
C SER A 85 -3.21 10.38 -0.58
N ALA A 86 -3.96 11.37 -1.07
CA ALA A 86 -5.38 11.21 -1.34
C ALA A 86 -5.62 10.12 -2.40
N THR A 87 -4.85 10.16 -3.49
CA THR A 87 -4.95 9.18 -4.57
C THR A 87 -4.67 7.75 -4.09
N VAL A 88 -3.63 7.56 -3.28
CA VAL A 88 -3.28 6.25 -2.71
C VAL A 88 -4.38 5.78 -1.76
N ARG A 89 -4.94 6.66 -0.92
CA ARG A 89 -6.07 6.32 -0.05
C ARG A 89 -7.27 5.81 -0.83
N ASP A 90 -7.67 6.52 -1.89
CA ASP A 90 -8.78 6.10 -2.76
C ASP A 90 -8.47 4.76 -3.45
N ALA A 91 -7.25 4.59 -3.96
CA ALA A 91 -6.84 3.36 -4.62
C ALA A 91 -6.77 2.15 -3.66
N VAL A 92 -6.36 2.36 -2.41
CA VAL A 92 -6.41 1.34 -1.36
C VAL A 92 -7.86 0.95 -1.03
N ALA A 93 -8.79 1.91 -1.04
CA ALA A 93 -10.21 1.62 -0.85
C ALA A 93 -10.83 0.84 -2.03
N ASP A 94 -10.32 1.05 -3.24
CA ASP A 94 -10.76 0.34 -4.46
C ASP A 94 -10.04 -1.01 -4.67
N ALA A 95 -8.97 -1.29 -3.91
CA ALA A 95 -8.14 -2.47 -4.09
C ALA A 95 -8.96 -3.76 -4.04
N GLN A 96 -8.88 -4.55 -5.11
CA GLN A 96 -9.66 -5.77 -5.27
C GLN A 96 -8.90 -6.97 -4.72
N PRO A 97 -9.57 -7.90 -4.03
CA PRO A 97 -8.94 -9.13 -3.57
C PRO A 97 -8.33 -9.89 -4.74
N VAL A 98 -7.06 -10.29 -4.62
CA VAL A 98 -6.45 -11.15 -5.65
C VAL A 98 -7.09 -12.53 -5.53
N SER A 99 -7.70 -13.00 -6.61
CA SER A 99 -8.34 -14.31 -6.64
C SER A 99 -7.26 -15.39 -6.58
N ARG A 100 -6.98 -15.88 -5.38
CA ARG A 100 -6.15 -17.07 -5.20
C ARG A 100 -6.97 -18.26 -5.71
N ALA A 101 -6.60 -18.79 -6.89
CA ALA A 101 -7.10 -20.09 -7.32
C ALA A 101 -6.73 -21.09 -6.21
N GLY A 102 -7.72 -21.45 -5.38
CA GLY A 102 -7.54 -22.33 -4.25
C GLY A 102 -6.88 -23.61 -4.70
N ARG A 103 -5.78 -23.96 -4.04
CA ARG A 103 -5.20 -25.29 -4.11
C ARG A 103 -5.94 -26.21 -3.15
#